data_AF-A0A2X2VG80-F1
#
_entry.id   AF-A0A2X2VG80-F1
#
_cell.length_a   1.000
_cell.length_b   1.000
_cell.length_c   1.000
_cell.angle_alpha   90.00
_cell.angle_beta   90.00
_cell.angle_gamma   90.00
#
_symmetry.space_group_name_H-M   'P 1'
#
loop_
_entity.id
_entity.type
_entity.pdbx_description
1 polymer ?
#
loop_
_entity_poly.entity_id
_entity_poly.type
_entity_poly.pdbx_seq_one_letter_code
_entity_poly.pdbx_strand_id
1 'polypeptide(L)' 'MTVTTFSELELDESLLDALQDKGFTRPTAIQAAAIPPALDGRDVLGSGADRHR' A
#
# COMPACT_ATOMS: atom_id res chain seq x y z
N MET A 1 7.76 5.36 -11.01
CA MET A 1 7.68 3.89 -11.12
C MET A 1 6.43 3.46 -10.38
N THR A 2 5.59 2.62 -10.97
CA THR A 2 4.35 2.12 -10.33
C THR A 2 4.66 0.80 -9.63
N VAL A 3 4.38 0.73 -8.33
CA VAL A 3 4.57 -0.49 -7.54
C VAL A 3 3.49 -1.51 -7.89
N THR A 4 3.90 -2.75 -8.18
CA THR A 4 2.97 -3.80 -8.62
C THR A 4 2.65 -4.85 -7.56
N THR A 5 3.49 -4.94 -6.52
CA THR A 5 3.38 -5.87 -5.39
C THR A 5 3.82 -5.20 -4.09
N PHE A 6 3.32 -5.70 -2.95
CA PHE A 6 3.74 -5.17 -1.64
C PHE A 6 5.20 -5.51 -1.30
N SER A 7 5.75 -6.58 -1.87
CA SER A 7 7.15 -6.98 -1.64
C SER A 7 8.18 -6.03 -2.26
N GLU A 8 7.77 -5.18 -3.19
CA GLU A 8 8.63 -4.12 -3.77
C GLU A 8 8.81 -2.91 -2.84
N LEU A 9 8.06 -2.83 -1.74
CA LEU A 9 7.99 -1.67 -0.84
C LEU A 9 8.94 -1.77 0.36
N GLU A 10 9.83 -2.77 0.40
CA GLU A 10 10.79 -3.00 1.49
C GLU A 10 10.14 -2.93 2.88
N LEU A 11 8.91 -3.44 3.00
CA LEU A 11 8.15 -3.47 4.23
C LEU A 11 8.66 -4.57 5.17
N ASP A 12 8.38 -4.41 6.46
CA ASP A 12 8.66 -5.43 7.47
C ASP A 12 7.97 -6.76 7.12
N GLU A 13 8.66 -7.89 7.35
CA GLU A 13 8.16 -9.22 7.02
C GLU A 13 6.82 -9.52 7.70
N SER A 14 6.63 -9.06 8.94
CA SER A 14 5.37 -9.28 9.67
C SER A 14 4.17 -8.61 8.99
N LEU A 15 4.39 -7.48 8.30
CA LEU A 15 3.35 -6.79 7.54
C LEU A 15 3.06 -7.51 6.22
N LEU A 16 4.11 -8.03 5.55
CA LEU A 16 3.94 -8.82 4.34
C LEU A 16 3.15 -10.10 4.62
N ASP A 17 3.44 -10.79 5.72
CA ASP A 17 2.70 -11.98 6.16
C ASP A 17 1.23 -11.64 6.45
N ALA A 18 0.98 -10.56 7.20
CA ALA A 18 -0.39 -10.12 7.48
C ALA A 18 -1.17 -9.75 6.20
N LEU A 19 -0.51 -9.17 5.19
CA LEU A 19 -1.12 -8.88 3.90
C LEU A 19 -1.45 -10.17 3.14
N GLN A 20 -0.56 -11.16 3.16
CA GLN A 20 -0.78 -12.47 2.56
C GLN A 20 -1.93 -13.23 3.23
N ASP A 21 -1.98 -13.25 4.57
CA ASP A 21 -3.04 -13.88 5.35
C ASP A 21 -4.42 -13.30 5.01
N LYS A 22 -4.47 -12.00 4.72
CA LYS A 22 -5.70 -11.32 4.26
C LYS A 22 -5.98 -11.49 2.77
N GLY A 23 -5.10 -12.16 2.02
CA GLY A 23 -5.21 -12.35 0.57
C GLY A 23 -4.89 -11.09 -0.24
N PHE A 24 -4.26 -10.08 0.35
CA PHE A 24 -3.85 -8.86 -0.33
C PHE A 24 -2.53 -9.07 -1.06
N THR A 25 -2.62 -9.50 -2.31
CA THR A 25 -1.43 -9.79 -3.15
C THR A 25 -0.91 -8.58 -3.92
N ARG A 26 -1.78 -7.60 -4.19
CA ARG A 26 -1.44 -6.39 -4.95
C ARG A 26 -2.04 -5.14 -4.31
N PRO A 27 -1.30 -4.03 -4.26
CA PRO A 27 -1.86 -2.76 -3.84
C PRO A 27 -2.92 -2.29 -4.83
N THR A 28 -3.95 -1.63 -4.30
CA THR A 28 -4.90 -0.87 -5.14
C THR A 28 -4.20 0.31 -5.82
N ALA A 29 -4.81 0.87 -6.87
CA ALA A 29 -4.22 2.00 -7.60
C ALA A 29 -3.87 3.19 -6.70
N ILE A 30 -4.72 3.50 -5.70
CA ILE A 30 -4.44 4.58 -4.74
C ILE A 30 -3.29 4.21 -3.80
N GLN A 31 -3.21 2.97 -3.34
CA GLN A 31 -2.10 2.49 -2.50
C GLN A 31 -0.77 2.49 -3.24
N ALA A 32 -0.75 2.03 -4.50
CA ALA A 32 0.46 2.02 -5.31
C ALA A 32 1.01 3.44 -5.57
N ALA A 33 0.13 4.45 -5.58
CA ALA A 33 0.50 5.85 -5.72
C ALA A 33 0.87 6.52 -4.39
N ALA A 34 0.24 6.10 -3.28
CA ALA A 34 0.36 6.76 -1.97
C ALA A 34 1.43 6.14 -1.06
N ILE A 35 1.64 4.82 -1.10
CA ILE A 35 2.56 4.16 -0.16
C ILE A 35 4.03 4.56 -0.42
N PRO A 36 4.57 4.52 -1.65
CA PRO A 36 5.97 4.89 -1.88
C PRO A 36 6.34 6.29 -1.37
N PRO A 37 5.62 7.39 -1.71
CA PRO A 37 5.96 8.70 -1.19
C PRO A 37 5.76 8.81 0.34
N ALA A 38 4.84 8.06 0.93
CA ALA A 38 4.68 8.02 2.38
C ALA A 38 5.87 7.35 3.08
N LEU A 39 6.41 6.27 2.49
CA LEU A 39 7.64 5.62 2.99
C LEU A 39 8.87 6.51 2.86
N ASP A 40 8.93 7.35 1.81
CA ASP A 40 9.95 8.39 1.64
C ASP A 40 9.82 9.56 2.63
N GLY A 41 8.85 9.51 3.55
CA GLY A 41 8.59 10.57 4.54
C GLY A 41 8.01 11.85 3.94
N ARG A 42 7.43 11.77 2.73
CA ARG A 42 6.78 12.92 2.09
C ARG A 42 5.32 13.01 2.50
N ASP A 43 4.81 14.23 2.49
CA ASP A 43 3.37 14.46 2.66
C ASP A 43 2.57 13.84 1.50
N VAL A 44 1.51 13.11 1.85
CA VAL A 44 0.61 12.46 0.90
C VAL A 44 -0.83 12.88 1.19
N LEU A 45 -1.49 13.46 0.19
CA LEU A 45 -2.93 13.76 0.23
C LEU A 45 -3.69 12.69 -0.55
N GLY A 46 -4.51 11.90 0.14
CA GLY A 46 -5.34 10.85 -0.45
C GLY A 46 -6.83 11.15 -0.26
N SER A 47 -7.60 11.06 -1.36
CA SER A 47 -9.06 11.09 -1.31
C SER A 47 -9.59 9.67 -1.47
N GLY A 48 -10.01 9.06 -0.37
CA GLY A 48 -10.68 7.76 -0.36
C GLY A 48 -12.19 7.91 -0.39
N ALA A 49 -12.88 7.07 -1.17
CA ALA A 49 -14.33 6.93 -1.04
C ALA A 49 -14.60 6.00 0.14
N ASP A 50 -14.81 6.56 1.33
CA ASP A 50 -15.36 5.82 2.46
C ASP A 50 -16.81 5.49 2.16
N ARG A 51 -17.07 4.30 1.63
CA ARG A 51 -18.43 3.75 1.53
C ARG A 51 -18.69 2.86 2.72
N HIS A 52 -18.81 3.47 3.90
CA HIS A 52 -19.56 2.83 4.97
C HIS A 52 -21.05 2.77 4.56
N ARG A 53 -21.48 1.57 4.18
CA ARG A 53 -22.87 1.12 4.14
C ARG A 53 -22.94 -0.19 4.91
#